data_AF-A0A8J7YXJ7-F1
#
_entry.id   AF-A0A8J7YXJ7-F1
#
_cell.length_a   1.000
_cell.length_b   1.000
_cell.length_c   1.000
_cell.angle_alpha   90.00
_cell.angle_beta   90.00
_cell.angle_gamma   90.00
#
_symmetry.space_group_name_H-M   'P 1'
#
loop_
_entity.id
_entity.type
_entity.pdbx_description
1 polymer ?
#
loop_
_entity_poly.entity_id
_entity_poly.type
_entity_poly.pdbx_seq_one_letter_code
_entity_poly.pdbx_strand_id
1 'polypeptide(L)'
;MKEEEPEREAMRRAMVRARLTYALFPILALILILSVPFPFSYFGLFNYVQVMPVLLFIFGVGVMFIGAFWDFGAKMYVKEVMDNNLPFGEGDLNYIYKQQFILTSIYIGVAFLYILAAVIIYLV
;
A
#
# COMPACT_ATOMS: atom_id res chain seq x y z
N MET A 1 8.36 -1.95 -36.75
CA MET A 1 9.06 -2.24 -35.48
C MET A 1 9.33 -0.99 -34.62
N LYS A 2 8.56 0.11 -34.77
CA LYS A 2 8.71 1.35 -33.96
C LYS A 2 7.46 1.72 -33.13
N GLU A 3 6.35 1.00 -33.30
CA GLU A 3 5.08 1.29 -32.62
C GLU A 3 4.95 0.58 -31.24
N GLU A 4 5.78 -0.42 -30.94
CA GLU A 4 5.73 -1.14 -29.65
C GLU A 4 6.34 -0.37 -28.46
N GLU A 5 7.23 0.60 -28.69
CA GLU A 5 7.85 1.40 -27.63
C GLU A 5 6.88 2.38 -26.92
N PRO A 6 6.07 3.19 -27.64
CA PRO A 6 5.15 4.12 -26.99
C PRO A 6 4.05 3.43 -26.19
N GLU A 7 3.54 2.27 -26.66
CA GLU A 7 2.53 1.49 -25.93
C GLU A 7 3.09 0.89 -24.63
N ARG A 8 4.32 0.33 -24.67
CA ARG A 8 4.99 -0.18 -23.47
C ARG A 8 5.28 0.91 -22.45
N GLU A 9 5.64 2.11 -22.88
CA GLU A 9 5.82 3.25 -21.99
C GLU A 9 4.51 3.72 -21.35
N ALA A 10 3.44 3.83 -22.14
CA ALA A 10 2.12 4.20 -21.65
C ALA A 10 1.62 3.20 -20.59
N MET A 11 1.79 1.91 -20.86
CA MET A 11 1.41 0.83 -19.93
C MET A 11 2.26 0.87 -18.65
N ARG A 12 3.57 1.13 -18.75
CA ARG A 12 4.44 1.36 -17.58
C ARG A 12 3.95 2.52 -16.72
N ARG A 13 3.62 3.67 -17.32
CA ARG A 13 3.15 4.86 -16.59
C ARG A 13 1.80 4.60 -15.91
N ALA A 14 0.89 3.89 -16.57
CA ALA A 14 -0.39 3.49 -16.00
C ALA A 14 -0.19 2.58 -14.77
N MET A 15 0.69 1.58 -14.87
CA MET A 15 1.02 0.68 -13.76
C MET A 15 1.67 1.43 -12.59
N VAL A 16 2.59 2.37 -12.86
CA VAL A 16 3.22 3.18 -11.80
C VAL A 16 2.19 4.05 -11.09
N ARG A 17 1.29 4.70 -11.83
CA ARG A 17 0.20 5.51 -11.25
C ARG A 17 -0.72 4.66 -10.38
N ALA A 18 -1.14 3.49 -10.87
CA ALA A 18 -1.98 2.58 -10.10
C ALA A 18 -1.30 2.19 -8.77
N ARG A 19 -0.02 1.78 -8.83
CA ARG A 19 0.76 1.44 -7.62
C ARG A 19 0.86 2.60 -6.63
N LEU A 20 1.09 3.81 -7.12
CA LEU A 20 1.13 5.02 -6.28
C LEU A 20 -0.22 5.29 -5.63
N THR A 21 -1.33 5.16 -6.37
CA THR A 21 -2.68 5.32 -5.80
C THR A 21 -2.95 4.31 -4.70
N TYR A 22 -2.57 3.04 -4.88
CA TYR A 22 -2.72 2.01 -3.84
C TYR A 22 -1.81 2.24 -2.63
N ALA A 23 -0.60 2.79 -2.83
CA ALA A 23 0.31 3.16 -1.75
C ALA A 23 -0.15 4.42 -1.00
N LEU A 24 -0.88 5.31 -1.68
CA LEU A 24 -1.31 6.59 -1.13
C LEU A 24 -2.23 6.43 0.08
N PHE A 25 -3.14 5.44 0.04
CA PHE A 25 -4.10 5.23 1.12
C PHE A 25 -3.44 4.92 2.47
N PRO A 26 -2.56 3.90 2.61
CA PRO A 26 -1.90 3.62 3.88
C PRO A 26 -0.91 4.73 4.30
N ILE A 27 -0.35 5.50 3.36
CA ILE A 27 0.49 6.67 3.68
C ILE A 27 -0.36 7.83 4.23
N LEU A 28 -1.51 8.12 3.63
CA LEU A 28 -2.44 9.14 4.14
C LEU A 28 -2.95 8.76 5.53
N ALA A 29 -3.27 7.49 5.75
CA ALA A 29 -3.64 6.98 7.06
C ALA A 29 -2.52 7.18 8.09
N LEU A 30 -1.24 7.02 7.71
CA LEU A 30 -0.09 7.26 8.58
C LEU A 30 -0.02 8.74 8.99
N ILE A 31 -0.14 9.63 8.01
CA ILE A 31 -0.12 11.08 8.24
C ILE A 31 -1.27 11.49 9.16
N LEU A 32 -2.48 10.96 8.95
CA LEU A 32 -3.64 11.23 9.80
C LEU A 32 -3.43 10.71 11.23
N ILE A 33 -2.93 9.49 11.39
CA ILE A 33 -2.63 8.91 12.71
C ILE A 33 -1.61 9.75 13.47
N LEU A 34 -0.60 10.28 12.80
CA LEU A 34 0.41 11.14 13.44
C LEU A 34 -0.13 12.55 13.75
N SER A 35 -0.94 13.12 12.86
CA SER A 35 -1.36 14.52 12.97
C SER A 35 -2.57 14.75 13.85
N VAL A 36 -3.57 13.86 13.83
CA VAL A 36 -4.83 14.03 14.58
C VAL A 36 -4.64 14.05 16.10
N PRO A 37 -3.81 13.18 16.72
CA PRO A 37 -3.62 13.17 18.17
C PRO A 37 -2.71 14.30 18.68
N PHE A 38 -1.94 14.93 17.78
CA PHE A 38 -0.94 15.94 18.15
C PHE A 38 -1.53 17.18 18.84
N PRO A 39 -2.62 17.81 18.34
CA PRO A 39 -3.30 18.90 19.05
C PRO A 39 -3.78 18.50 20.46
N PHE A 40 -4.34 17.30 20.63
CA PHE A 40 -4.82 16.83 21.93
C PHE A 40 -3.67 16.64 22.93
N SER A 41 -2.52 16.18 22.44
CA SER A 41 -1.30 16.14 23.26
C SER A 41 -0.82 17.53 23.66
N TYR A 42 -0.90 18.52 22.76
CA TYR A 42 -0.50 19.89 23.05
C TYR A 42 -1.34 20.53 24.17
N PHE A 43 -2.64 20.20 24.23
CA PHE A 43 -3.53 20.63 25.32
C PHE A 43 -3.45 19.75 26.58
N GLY A 44 -2.55 18.77 26.64
CA GLY A 44 -2.38 17.88 27.79
C GLY A 44 -3.51 16.85 27.97
N LEU A 45 -4.37 16.67 26.97
CA LEU A 45 -5.51 15.75 27.01
C LEU A 45 -5.13 14.31 26.62
N PHE A 46 -3.90 14.10 26.13
CA PHE A 46 -3.45 12.82 25.61
C PHE A 46 -1.95 12.60 25.84
N ASN A 47 -1.58 11.42 26.33
CA ASN A 47 -0.18 11.04 26.48
C ASN A 47 0.36 10.45 25.17
N TYR A 48 0.86 11.32 24.30
CA TYR A 48 1.28 10.95 22.95
C TYR A 48 2.42 9.93 22.94
N VAL A 49 3.47 10.15 23.72
CA VAL A 49 4.67 9.28 23.73
C VAL A 49 4.35 7.86 24.22
N GLN A 50 3.43 7.70 25.16
CA GLN A 50 3.06 6.37 25.66
C GLN A 50 2.10 5.62 24.74
N VAL A 51 1.12 6.31 24.15
CA VAL A 51 0.02 5.65 23.42
C VAL A 51 0.34 5.47 21.93
N MET A 52 1.01 6.45 21.31
CA MET A 52 1.25 6.45 19.86
C MET A 52 2.12 5.30 19.36
N PRO A 53 3.21 4.88 20.04
CA PRO A 53 4.00 3.75 19.59
C PRO A 53 3.17 2.47 19.48
N VAL A 54 2.29 2.22 20.45
CA VAL A 54 1.40 1.04 20.46
C VAL A 54 0.39 1.11 19.31
N LEU A 55 -0.24 2.28 19.11
CA LEU A 55 -1.18 2.47 18.00
C LEU A 55 -0.48 2.28 16.65
N LEU A 56 0.66 2.92 16.42
CA LEU A 56 1.43 2.80 15.19
C LEU A 56 1.88 1.36 14.94
N PHE A 57 2.26 0.62 15.98
CA PHE A 57 2.60 -0.79 15.86
C PHE A 57 1.39 -1.63 15.41
N ILE A 58 0.24 -1.48 16.08
CA ILE A 58 -1.00 -2.22 15.74
C ILE A 58 -1.44 -1.89 14.30
N PHE A 59 -1.44 -0.61 13.94
CA PHE A 59 -1.79 -0.18 12.57
C PHE A 59 -0.76 -0.64 11.55
N GLY A 60 0.54 -0.61 11.85
CA GLY A 60 1.59 -1.12 10.96
C GLY A 60 1.42 -2.61 10.67
N VAL A 61 1.15 -3.42 11.71
CA VAL A 61 0.81 -4.83 11.54
C VAL A 61 -0.47 -4.96 10.70
N GLY A 62 -1.52 -4.20 11.00
CA GLY A 62 -2.76 -4.19 10.22
C GLY A 62 -2.54 -3.90 8.73
N VAL A 63 -1.75 -2.88 8.40
CA VAL A 63 -1.39 -2.52 7.02
C VAL A 63 -0.64 -3.67 6.34
N MET A 64 0.28 -4.34 7.04
CA MET A 64 1.00 -5.49 6.50
C MET A 64 0.05 -6.64 6.13
N PHE A 65 -0.90 -6.97 7.01
CA PHE A 65 -1.91 -7.99 6.76
C PHE A 65 -2.87 -7.60 5.63
N ILE A 66 -3.33 -6.35 5.60
CA ILE A 66 -4.18 -5.84 4.52
C ILE A 66 -3.45 -5.98 3.17
N GLY A 67 -2.15 -5.65 3.11
CA GLY A 67 -1.35 -5.81 1.90
C GLY A 67 -1.15 -7.25 1.45
N ALA A 68 -1.18 -8.21 2.37
CA ALA A 68 -1.02 -9.63 2.09
C ALA A 68 -2.34 -10.31 1.67
N PHE A 69 -3.46 -9.91 2.28
CA PHE A 69 -4.77 -10.55 2.11
C PHE A 69 -5.67 -9.90 1.06
N TRP A 70 -5.37 -8.68 0.64
CA TRP A 70 -6.19 -8.00 -0.36
C TRP A 70 -5.76 -8.47 -1.77
N ASP A 71 -6.67 -9.16 -2.46
CA ASP A 71 -6.50 -9.69 -3.83
C ASP A 71 -6.41 -8.59 -4.89
N PHE A 72 -5.43 -7.70 -4.78
CA PHE A 72 -5.29 -6.55 -5.67
C PHE A 72 -4.93 -6.95 -7.10
N GLY A 73 -4.08 -7.97 -7.26
CA GLY A 73 -3.63 -8.45 -8.57
C GLY A 73 -4.69 -9.26 -9.31
N ALA A 74 -5.38 -10.16 -8.60
CA ALA A 74 -6.37 -11.04 -9.20
C ALA A 74 -7.64 -10.29 -9.60
N LYS A 75 -8.17 -9.40 -8.76
CA LYS A 75 -9.46 -8.75 -9.04
C LYS A 75 -9.44 -7.81 -10.25
N MET A 76 -8.39 -6.99 -10.42
CA MET A 76 -8.31 -6.10 -11.59
C MET A 76 -8.09 -6.89 -12.88
N TYR A 77 -7.18 -7.86 -12.86
CA TYR A 77 -6.86 -8.64 -14.05
C TYR A 77 -8.03 -9.55 -14.47
N VAL A 78 -8.65 -10.26 -13.52
CA VAL A 78 -9.81 -11.11 -13.82
C VAL A 78 -10.96 -10.28 -14.37
N LYS A 79 -11.20 -9.08 -13.82
CA LYS A 79 -12.21 -8.17 -14.37
C LYS A 79 -11.89 -7.78 -15.82
N GLU A 80 -10.65 -7.42 -16.12
CA GLU A 80 -10.23 -7.03 -17.48
C GLU A 80 -10.30 -8.20 -18.49
N VAL A 81 -9.94 -9.42 -18.08
CA VAL A 81 -10.10 -10.62 -18.92
C VAL A 81 -11.57 -10.93 -19.19
N MET A 82 -12.41 -10.83 -18.15
CA MET A 82 -13.83 -11.12 -18.24
C MET A 82 -14.58 -10.07 -19.08
N ASP A 83 -14.21 -8.79 -18.96
CA ASP A 83 -14.77 -7.68 -19.74
C ASP A 83 -14.39 -7.79 -21.24
N ASN A 84 -13.24 -8.42 -21.57
CA ASN A 84 -12.73 -8.55 -22.94
C ASN A 84 -12.92 -9.96 -23.56
N ASN A 85 -13.55 -10.91 -22.87
CA ASN A 85 -13.70 -12.32 -23.30
C ASN A 85 -12.38 -12.99 -23.75
N LEU A 86 -11.27 -12.65 -23.10
CA LEU A 86 -9.96 -13.23 -23.43
C LEU A 86 -9.78 -14.62 -22.78
N PRO A 87 -9.07 -15.55 -23.43
CA PRO A 87 -8.77 -16.84 -22.82
C PRO A 87 -7.79 -16.66 -21.64
N PHE A 88 -8.13 -17.23 -20.48
CA PHE A 88 -7.30 -17.19 -19.28
C PHE A 88 -6.24 -18.30 -19.34
N GLY A 89 -4.96 -17.92 -19.35
CA GLY A 89 -3.82 -18.85 -19.49
C GLY A 89 -2.85 -18.84 -18.31
N GLU A 90 -1.84 -19.72 -18.36
CA GLU A 90 -0.80 -19.79 -17.31
C GLU A 90 0.07 -18.52 -17.22
N GLY A 91 0.26 -17.82 -18.34
CA GLY A 91 0.97 -16.53 -18.38
C GLY A 91 0.28 -15.44 -17.56
N ASP A 92 -1.05 -15.50 -17.48
CA ASP A 92 -1.88 -14.55 -16.74
C ASP A 92 -1.75 -14.73 -15.24
N LEU A 93 -1.70 -15.99 -14.79
CA LEU A 93 -1.46 -16.34 -13.39
C LEU A 93 -0.11 -15.78 -12.91
N ASN A 94 0.93 -15.93 -13.73
CA ASN A 94 2.26 -15.38 -13.40
C ASN A 94 2.23 -13.84 -13.33
N TYR A 95 1.48 -13.18 -14.21
CA TYR A 95 1.27 -11.73 -14.15
C TYR A 95 0.55 -11.30 -12.87
N ILE A 96 -0.54 -11.97 -12.51
CA ILE A 96 -1.31 -11.73 -11.27
C ILE A 96 -0.40 -11.86 -10.04
N TYR A 97 0.33 -12.98 -9.93
CA TYR A 97 1.23 -13.21 -8.79
C TYR A 97 2.32 -12.15 -8.70
N LYS A 98 2.87 -11.72 -9.84
CA LYS A 98 3.87 -10.65 -9.88
C LYS A 98 3.29 -9.31 -9.40
N GLN A 99 2.08 -8.95 -9.81
CA GLN A 99 1.43 -7.71 -9.35
C GLN A 99 1.08 -7.78 -7.86
N GLN A 100 0.58 -8.92 -7.39
CA GLN A 100 0.28 -9.14 -5.98
C GLN A 100 1.55 -9.01 -5.13
N PHE A 101 2.64 -9.66 -5.53
CA PHE A 101 3.92 -9.55 -4.84
C PHE A 101 4.43 -8.11 -4.73
N ILE A 102 4.33 -7.33 -5.83
CA ILE A 102 4.75 -5.93 -5.83
C ILE A 102 3.89 -5.09 -4.88
N LEU A 103 2.56 -5.26 -4.90
CA LEU A 103 1.66 -4.52 -4.02
C LEU A 103 1.86 -4.91 -2.56
N THR A 104 1.97 -6.20 -2.24
CA THR A 104 2.31 -6.66 -0.89
C THR A 104 3.65 -6.09 -0.43
N SER A 105 4.66 -6.04 -1.30
CA SER A 105 5.96 -5.42 -0.97
C SER A 105 5.84 -3.92 -0.65
N ILE A 106 4.99 -3.18 -1.38
CA ILE A 106 4.70 -1.77 -1.08
C ILE A 106 4.04 -1.64 0.30
N TYR A 107 3.03 -2.46 0.60
CA TYR A 107 2.35 -2.43 1.90
C TYR A 107 3.27 -2.82 3.06
N ILE A 108 4.17 -3.79 2.87
CA ILE A 108 5.23 -4.12 3.84
C ILE A 108 6.15 -2.90 4.04
N GLY A 109 6.57 -2.25 2.95
CA GLY A 109 7.38 -1.03 3.02
C GLY A 109 6.69 0.09 3.81
N VAL A 110 5.40 0.31 3.57
CA VAL A 110 4.61 1.29 4.32
C VAL A 110 4.44 0.87 5.78
N ALA A 111 4.14 -0.40 6.07
CA ALA A 111 4.08 -0.92 7.44
C ALA A 111 5.40 -0.73 8.20
N PHE A 112 6.54 -0.84 7.52
CA PHE A 112 7.83 -0.53 8.11
C PHE A 112 7.96 0.94 8.51
N LEU A 113 7.39 1.88 7.74
CA LEU A 113 7.35 3.30 8.12
C LEU A 113 6.52 3.52 9.39
N TYR A 114 5.41 2.79 9.58
CA TYR A 114 4.62 2.86 10.82
C TYR A 114 5.46 2.41 12.02
N ILE A 115 6.12 1.27 11.90
CA ILE A 115 6.96 0.71 12.97
C ILE A 115 8.14 1.63 13.25
N LEU A 116 8.78 2.18 12.21
CA LEU A 116 9.89 3.12 12.38
C LEU A 116 9.44 4.39 13.11
N ALA A 117 8.29 4.95 12.74
CA ALA A 117 7.72 6.11 13.45
C ALA A 117 7.39 5.78 14.91
N ALA A 118 6.87 4.57 15.18
CA ALA A 118 6.60 4.10 16.54
C ALA A 118 7.88 4.07 17.40
N VAL A 119 8.97 3.51 16.84
CA VAL A 119 10.27 3.45 17.52
C VAL A 119 10.84 4.84 17.77
N ILE A 120 10.78 5.73 16.77
CA ILE A 120 11.25 7.11 16.93
C ILE A 120 10.50 7.82 18.05
N ILE A 121 9.16 7.74 18.07
CA ILE A 121 8.35 8.38 19.11
C ILE A 121 8.63 7.78 20.48
N TYR A 122 8.87 6.47 20.58
CA TYR A 122 9.14 5.80 21.85
C TYR A 122 10.51 6.18 22.44
N LEU A 123 11.50 6.45 21.59
CA LEU A 123 12.87 6.78 22.00
C LEU A 123 13.09 8.27 22.33
N VAL A 124 12.16 9.14 21.93
CA VAL A 124 12.17 10.59 22.21
C VAL A 124 11.43 10.87 23.51
#